data_AF-A0A0L7LBN7-F1
#
_entry.id   AF-A0A0L7LBN7-F1
#
_cell.length_a   1.000
_cell.length_b   1.000
_cell.length_c   1.000
_cell.angle_alpha   90.00
_cell.angle_beta   90.00
_cell.angle_gamma   90.00
#
_symmetry.space_group_name_H-M   'P 1'
#
loop_
_entity.id
_entity.type
_entity.pdbx_description
1 polymer ?
#
loop_
_entity_poly.entity_id
_entity_poly.type
_entity_poly.pdbx_seq_one_letter_code
_entity_poly.pdbx_strand_id
1 'polypeptide(L)'
;NGCCVCNMGHSNTEIDVHSLRTPDLLWERVRSQVDHIIWPSGKRIVLLAEGRLANLCCSSLPSFVVSVTAATQALALIELYNAPQHRYKAIF
;
A
#
# COMPACT_ATOMS: atom_id res chain seq x y z
N ASN A 1 18.07 -0.64 -18.00
CA ASN A 1 18.41 -0.25 -16.62
C ASN A 1 17.49 0.85 -16.16
N GLY A 2 17.00 0.80 -14.92
CA GLY A 2 16.12 1.85 -14.35
C GLY A 2 14.62 1.58 -14.47
N CYS A 3 14.18 0.31 -14.49
CA CYS A 3 12.76 -0.01 -14.39
C CYS A 3 12.22 0.48 -13.02
N CYS A 4 11.08 1.16 -13.02
CA CYS A 4 10.38 1.57 -11.81
C CYS A 4 9.33 0.52 -11.43
N VAL A 5 9.39 0.03 -10.20
CA VAL A 5 8.51 -1.00 -9.67
C VAL A 5 7.78 -0.45 -8.45
N CYS A 6 6.46 -0.63 -8.40
CA CYS A 6 5.62 -0.20 -7.29
C CYS A 6 4.39 -1.10 -7.14
N ASN A 7 3.81 -1.09 -5.94
CA ASN A 7 2.59 -1.82 -5.62
C ASN A 7 1.43 -0.83 -5.41
N MET A 8 0.31 -1.08 -6.11
CA MET A 8 -0.94 -0.32 -6.01
C MET A 8 -2.12 -1.19 -5.56
N GLY A 9 -1.88 -2.48 -5.30
CA GLY A 9 -2.88 -3.44 -4.87
C GLY A 9 -2.96 -3.53 -3.35
N HIS A 10 -2.99 -4.76 -2.81
CA HIS A 10 -3.22 -5.03 -1.39
C HIS A 10 -1.98 -5.62 -0.72
N SER A 11 -1.77 -5.27 0.56
CA SER A 11 -0.62 -5.72 1.36
C SER A 11 0.74 -5.35 0.75
N ASN A 12 1.82 -6.00 1.19
CA ASN A 12 3.19 -5.80 0.75
C ASN A 12 3.80 -7.06 0.10
N THR A 13 2.97 -8.01 -0.32
CA THR A 13 3.40 -9.35 -0.80
C THR A 13 3.27 -9.53 -2.31
N GLU A 14 2.71 -8.55 -3.03
CA GLU A 14 2.59 -8.62 -4.50
C GLU A 14 3.96 -8.55 -5.19
N ILE A 15 4.92 -7.86 -4.56
CA ILE A 15 6.32 -7.85 -4.96
C ILE A 15 7.08 -8.66 -3.93
N ASP A 16 7.83 -9.66 -4.37
CA ASP A 16 8.73 -10.44 -3.49
C ASP A 16 9.96 -9.61 -3.11
N VAL A 17 9.77 -8.63 -2.23
CA VAL A 17 10.82 -7.75 -1.73
C VAL A 17 11.81 -8.53 -0.86
N HIS A 18 11.39 -9.62 -0.22
CA HIS A 18 12.27 -10.44 0.61
C HIS A 18 13.37 -11.09 -0.23
N SER A 19 13.03 -11.60 -1.43
CA SER A 19 14.02 -12.13 -2.38
C SER A 19 15.08 -11.12 -2.82
N LEU A 20 14.82 -9.82 -2.68
CA LEU A 20 15.74 -8.75 -3.04
C LEU A 20 16.65 -8.31 -1.88
N ARG A 21 16.48 -8.87 -0.68
CA ARG A 21 17.31 -8.57 0.50
C ARG A 21 18.48 -9.53 0.61
N THR A 22 19.25 -9.67 -0.47
CA THR A 22 20.43 -10.52 -0.52
C THR A 22 21.73 -9.70 -0.32
N PRO A 23 22.83 -10.32 0.17
CA PRO A 23 24.07 -9.60 0.45
C PRO A 23 24.78 -9.00 -0.77
N ASP A 24 24.50 -9.53 -1.97
CA ASP A 24 25.11 -9.10 -3.23
C ASP A 24 24.41 -7.91 -3.88
N LEU A 25 23.20 -7.56 -3.43
CA LEU A 25 22.45 -6.42 -3.93
C LEU A 25 22.70 -5.18 -3.07
N LEU A 26 23.17 -4.11 -3.72
CA LEU A 26 23.31 -2.82 -3.06
C LEU A 26 21.95 -2.11 -3.03
N TRP A 27 21.53 -1.71 -1.83
CA TRP A 27 20.34 -0.90 -1.59
C TRP A 27 20.74 0.53 -1.27
N GLU A 28 20.30 1.48 -2.07
CA GLU A 28 20.57 2.91 -1.90
C GLU A 28 19.26 3.69 -1.81
N ARG A 29 19.02 4.33 -0.66
CA ARG A 29 17.86 5.20 -0.45
C ARG A 29 18.13 6.56 -1.10
N VAL A 30 17.54 6.80 -2.26
CA VAL A 30 17.76 8.05 -3.04
C VAL A 30 16.92 9.21 -2.49
N ARG A 31 15.71 8.90 -2.03
CA ARG A 31 14.82 9.83 -1.30
C ARG A 31 13.84 9.05 -0.46
N SER A 32 13.02 9.74 0.33
CA SER A 32 11.92 9.08 1.08
C SER A 32 11.05 8.23 0.15
N GLN A 33 10.80 6.98 0.55
CA GLN A 33 10.04 5.98 -0.20
C GLN A 33 10.57 5.63 -1.61
N VAL A 34 11.85 5.91 -1.92
CA VAL A 34 12.46 5.52 -3.20
C VAL A 34 13.83 4.92 -2.96
N ASP A 35 13.95 3.64 -3.32
CA ASP A 35 15.17 2.86 -3.20
C ASP A 35 15.68 2.46 -4.59
N HIS A 36 16.98 2.57 -4.81
CA HIS A 36 17.66 1.86 -5.88
C HIS A 36 18.12 0.50 -5.37
N ILE A 37 17.85 -0.55 -6.15
CA ILE A 37 18.39 -1.89 -5.93
C ILE A 37 19.31 -2.20 -7.11
N ILE A 38 20.60 -2.40 -6.82
CA ILE A 38 21.68 -2.43 -7.80
C ILE A 38 22.37 -3.80 -7.74
N TRP A 39 22.43 -4.47 -8.88
CA TRP A 39 23.14 -5.73 -9.06
C TRP A 39 24.63 -5.49 -9.28
N PRO A 40 25.51 -6.49 -9.00
CA PRO A 40 26.95 -6.39 -9.25
C PRO A 40 27.31 -6.07 -10.72
N SER A 41 26.45 -6.46 -11.67
CA SER A 41 26.59 -6.15 -13.08
C SER A 41 26.31 -4.68 -13.45
N GLY A 42 25.91 -3.85 -12.48
CA GLY A 42 25.49 -2.46 -12.67
C GLY A 42 24.04 -2.30 -13.14
N LYS A 43 23.29 -3.40 -13.31
CA LYS A 43 21.84 -3.34 -13.53
C LYS A 43 21.16 -2.74 -12.29
N ARG A 44 20.16 -1.90 -12.48
CA ARG A 44 19.37 -1.32 -11.38
C ARG A 44 17.87 -1.30 -11.63
N ILE A 45 17.11 -1.37 -10.54
CA ILE A 45 15.68 -1.02 -10.50
C ILE A 45 15.45 0.10 -9.48
N VAL A 46 14.34 0.83 -9.66
CA VAL A 46 13.83 1.83 -8.72
C VAL A 46 12.61 1.22 -8.04
N LEU A 47 12.67 0.96 -6.75
CA LEU A 47 11.58 0.43 -5.95
C LEU A 47 10.90 1.57 -5.17
N LEU A 48 9.59 1.70 -5.32
CA LEU A 48 8.80 2.66 -4.55
C LEU A 48 8.24 2.02 -3.28
N ALA A 49 8.28 2.77 -2.18
CA ALA A 49 7.69 2.44 -0.88
C ALA A 49 8.06 1.05 -0.33
N GLU A 50 9.23 0.52 -0.70
CA GLU A 50 9.67 -0.84 -0.34
C GLU A 50 8.62 -1.93 -0.68
N GLY A 51 7.86 -1.74 -1.77
CA GLY A 51 6.82 -2.67 -2.22
C GLY A 51 5.50 -2.60 -1.44
N ARG A 52 5.36 -1.65 -0.50
CA ARG A 52 4.06 -1.29 0.10
C ARG A 52 3.23 -0.44 -0.85
N LEU A 53 1.99 -0.14 -0.45
CA LEU A 53 1.04 0.66 -1.22
C LEU A 53 1.60 2.06 -1.52
N ALA A 54 1.96 2.29 -2.78
CA ALA A 54 2.63 3.52 -3.21
C ALA A 54 1.72 4.75 -3.09
N ASN A 55 0.42 4.60 -3.34
CA ASN A 55 -0.55 5.68 -3.19
C ASN A 55 -0.71 6.16 -1.74
N LEU A 56 -0.52 5.28 -0.76
CA LEU A 56 -0.61 5.64 0.66
C LEU A 56 0.70 6.23 1.18
N CYS A 57 1.85 5.72 0.74
CA CYS A 57 3.14 6.18 1.22
C CYS A 57 3.69 7.41 0.47
N CYS A 58 3.30 7.61 -0.79
CA CYS A 58 3.87 8.62 -1.67
C CYS A 58 2.85 9.68 -2.14
N SER A 59 1.60 9.60 -1.68
CA SER A 59 0.53 10.53 -2.09
C SER A 59 -0.46 10.77 -0.95
N SER A 60 -1.44 11.64 -1.22
CA SER A 60 -2.55 11.95 -0.34
C SER A 60 -3.85 11.85 -1.12
N LEU A 61 -4.88 11.24 -0.55
CA LEU A 61 -6.21 11.24 -1.16
C LEU A 61 -6.84 12.64 -1.05
N PRO A 62 -7.56 13.12 -2.09
CA PRO A 62 -8.32 14.35 -1.99
C PRO A 62 -9.34 14.29 -0.85
N SER A 63 -9.49 15.40 -0.12
CA SER A 63 -10.38 15.49 1.04
C SER A 63 -11.84 15.14 0.71
N PHE A 64 -12.29 15.42 -0.51
CA PHE A 64 -13.62 15.05 -0.99
C PHE A 64 -13.83 13.52 -1.01
N VAL A 65 -12.84 12.75 -1.47
CA VAL A 65 -12.90 11.29 -1.51
C VAL A 65 -12.93 10.71 -0.09
N VAL A 66 -12.16 11.31 0.81
CA VAL A 66 -12.17 10.96 2.24
C VAL A 66 -13.54 11.29 2.87
N SER A 67 -14.14 12.43 2.52
CA SER A 67 -15.45 12.84 3.04
C SER A 67 -16.57 11.88 2.64
N VAL A 68 -16.60 11.43 1.38
CA VAL A 68 -17.57 10.42 0.92
C VAL A 68 -17.42 9.13 1.73
N THR A 69 -16.18 8.65 1.89
CA THR A 69 -15.90 7.41 2.65
C THR A 69 -16.32 7.54 4.12
N ALA A 70 -15.97 8.65 4.76
CA ALA A 70 -16.33 8.91 6.16
C ALA A 70 -17.85 8.99 6.38
N ALA A 71 -18.56 9.67 5.47
CA ALA A 71 -20.02 9.76 5.53
C ALA A 71 -20.67 8.38 5.38
N THR A 72 -20.21 7.57 4.43
CA THR A 72 -20.71 6.19 4.23
C THR A 72 -20.46 5.32 5.47
N GLN A 73 -19.26 5.38 6.05
CA GLN A 73 -18.93 4.61 7.26
C GLN A 73 -19.76 5.07 8.47
N ALA A 74 -19.96 6.37 8.65
CA ALA A 74 -20.79 6.91 9.73
C ALA A 74 -22.25 6.44 9.61
N LEU A 75 -22.83 6.51 8.40
CA LEU A 75 -24.19 6.03 8.15
C LEU A 75 -24.32 4.52 8.38
N ALA A 76 -23.33 3.73 7.96
CA ALA A 76 -23.30 2.30 8.21
C ALA A 76 -23.29 1.98 9.72
N LEU A 77 -22.51 2.73 10.51
CA LEU A 77 -22.47 2.57 11.97
C LEU A 77 -23.78 2.99 12.63
N ILE A 78 -24.39 4.10 12.21
CA ILE A 78 -25.71 4.55 12.71
C ILE A 78 -26.78 3.49 12.42
N GLU A 79 -26.78 2.96 11.21
CA GLU A 79 -27.71 1.91 10.79
C GLU A 79 -27.51 0.63 11.60
N LEU A 80 -26.27 0.17 11.78
CA LEU A 80 -25.96 -1.02 12.59
C LEU A 80 -26.37 -0.83 14.06
N TYR A 81 -26.15 0.36 14.63
CA TYR A 81 -26.47 0.65 16.03
C TYR A 81 -27.98 0.71 16.29
N ASN A 82 -28.75 1.32 15.38
CA ASN A 82 -30.19 1.50 15.54
C ASN A 82 -31.02 0.36 14.94
N ALA A 83 -30.37 -0.63 14.31
CA ALA A 83 -31.07 -1.75 13.71
C ALA A 83 -31.89 -2.52 14.76
N PRO A 84 -33.16 -2.86 14.46
CA PRO A 84 -33.95 -3.68 15.34
C PRO A 84 -33.32 -5.08 15.51
N GLN A 85 -33.62 -5.70 16.65
CA GLN A 85 -33.18 -7.07 16.93
C GLN A 85 -33.57 -7.99 15.75
N HIS A 86 -32.65 -8.87 15.38
CA HIS A 86 -32.78 -9.83 14.28
C HIS A 86 -32.76 -9.26 12.84
N ARG A 87 -32.52 -7.95 12.63
CA ARG A 87 -32.31 -7.40 11.27
C ARG A 87 -31.08 -7.98 10.57
N TYR A 88 -29.99 -8.12 11.31
CA TYR A 88 -28.75 -8.74 10.83
C TYR A 88 -28.57 -10.09 11.52
N LYS A 89 -28.38 -11.16 10.74
CA LYS A 89 -27.98 -12.45 11.28
C LYS A 89 -26.52 -12.35 11.69
N ALA A 90 -26.23 -12.61 12.97
CA ALA A 90 -24.87 -12.90 13.36
C ALA A 90 -24.45 -14.19 12.65
N ILE A 91 -23.44 -14.11 11.79
CA ILE A 91 -22.82 -15.28 11.17
C ILE A 91 -21.69 -15.69 12.12
N PHE A 92 -22.04 -16.49 13.11
CA PHE A 92 -21.10 -17.27 13.92
C PHE A 92 -21.67 -18.69 14.06
#